data_AF-A0A922S4H4-F1
#
_entry.id   AF-A0A922S4H4-F1
#
_cell.length_a   1.000
_cell.length_b   1.000
_cell.length_c   1.000
_cell.angle_alpha   90.00
_cell.angle_beta   90.00
_cell.angle_gamma   90.00
#
_symmetry.space_group_name_H-M   'P 1'
#
loop_
_entity.id
_entity.type
_entity.pdbx_description
1 polymer ?
#
loop_
_entity_poly.entity_id
_entity_poly.type
_entity_poly.pdbx_seq_one_letter_code
_entity_poly.pdbx_strand_id
1 'polypeptide(L)'
;MSIISALQVECIYRLRHTWTGLGNKDRAAYRRLEELFSQNDNCRRQREHMNSISLPGIPYLGLYLSDLTYTNVAQPRINGKPTAVWFTKINSIIDKIAYFQQSEYCELIL
;
A
#
# COMPACT_ATOMS: atom_id res chain seq x y z
N MET A 1 4.04 0.19 -5.28
CA MET A 1 3.11 1.30 -5.53
C MET A 1 3.74 2.46 -6.30
N SER A 2 4.72 3.19 -5.73
CA SER A 2 5.17 4.48 -6.29
C SER A 2 5.49 4.48 -7.79
N ILE A 3 6.23 3.48 -8.29
CA ILE A 3 6.59 3.37 -9.71
C ILE A 3 5.34 3.15 -10.59
N ILE A 4 4.47 2.23 -10.22
CA ILE A 4 3.25 1.91 -10.98
C ILE A 4 2.31 3.11 -11.02
N SER A 5 2.11 3.77 -9.88
CA SER A 5 1.29 4.99 -9.81
C SER A 5 1.88 6.11 -10.67
N ALA A 6 3.20 6.25 -10.73
CA ALA A 6 3.86 7.23 -11.59
C ALA A 6 3.61 6.96 -13.08
N LEU A 7 3.69 5.68 -13.49
CA LEU A 7 3.42 5.27 -14.88
C LEU A 7 1.96 5.52 -15.30
N GLN A 8 1.03 5.54 -14.34
CA GLN A 8 -0.39 5.83 -14.58
C GLN A 8 -0.72 7.33 -14.59
N VAL A 9 0.23 8.21 -14.28
CA VAL A 9 0.02 9.66 -14.41
C VAL A 9 -0.20 10.01 -15.88
N GLU A 10 -1.16 10.88 -16.15
CA GLU A 10 -1.59 11.26 -17.51
C GLU A 10 -0.43 11.73 -18.42
N CYS A 11 0.64 12.30 -17.85
CA CYS A 11 1.84 12.69 -18.58
C CYS A 11 2.61 11.53 -19.21
N ILE A 12 2.56 10.35 -18.59
CA ILE A 12 3.21 9.13 -19.06
C ILE A 12 2.17 8.21 -19.73
N TYR A 13 1.00 8.05 -19.13
CA TYR A 13 -0.04 7.13 -19.61
C TYR A 13 -0.49 7.41 -21.06
N ARG A 14 -0.59 8.69 -21.46
CA ARG A 14 -1.03 9.07 -22.81
C ARG A 14 -0.03 8.79 -23.93
N LEU A 15 1.22 8.41 -23.61
CA LEU A 15 2.31 8.23 -24.58
C LEU A 15 2.15 6.94 -25.40
N ARG A 16 1.11 6.88 -26.23
CA ARG A 16 0.69 5.65 -26.94
C ARG A 16 1.83 4.99 -27.70
N HIS A 17 2.66 5.75 -28.41
CA HIS A 17 3.80 5.22 -29.17
C HIS A 17 4.84 4.52 -28.28
N THR A 18 5.15 5.10 -27.13
CA THR A 18 6.06 4.50 -26.13
C THR A 18 5.48 3.20 -25.59
N TRP A 19 4.20 3.20 -25.22
CA TRP A 19 3.51 2.00 -24.72
C TRP A 19 3.39 0.90 -25.78
N THR A 20 3.23 1.26 -27.07
CA THR A 20 3.25 0.29 -28.18
C THR A 20 4.63 -0.30 -28.46
N GLY A 21 5.70 0.43 -28.13
CA GLY A 21 7.08 -0.04 -28.31
C GLY A 21 7.56 -1.07 -27.27
N LEU A 22 6.80 -1.28 -26.19
CA LEU A 22 7.14 -2.27 -25.16
C LEU A 22 7.00 -3.70 -25.66
N GLY A 23 7.96 -4.56 -25.33
CA GLY A 23 7.88 -5.99 -25.59
C GLY A 23 6.73 -6.66 -24.82
N ASN A 24 6.28 -7.82 -25.31
CA ASN A 24 5.18 -8.58 -24.71
C ASN A 24 5.46 -8.95 -23.24
N LYS A 25 6.70 -9.28 -22.91
CA LYS A 25 7.14 -9.62 -21.54
C LYS A 25 6.94 -8.44 -20.58
N ASP A 26 7.41 -7.25 -20.96
CA ASP A 26 7.35 -6.06 -20.12
C ASP A 26 5.91 -5.58 -19.95
N ARG A 27 5.12 -5.64 -21.04
CA ARG A 27 3.69 -5.32 -20.98
C ARG A 27 2.93 -6.27 -20.06
N ALA A 28 3.24 -7.56 -20.07
CA ALA A 28 2.63 -8.53 -19.17
C ALA A 28 3.03 -8.31 -17.70
N ALA A 29 4.31 -7.99 -17.44
CA ALA A 29 4.79 -7.63 -16.11
C ALA A 29 4.09 -6.37 -15.57
N TYR A 30 4.00 -5.33 -16.40
CA TYR A 30 3.26 -4.10 -16.06
C TYR A 30 1.81 -4.39 -15.68
N ARG A 31 1.08 -5.16 -16.50
CA ARG A 31 -0.33 -5.50 -16.21
C ARG A 31 -0.52 -6.25 -14.90
N ARG A 32 0.36 -7.21 -14.58
CA ARG A 32 0.33 -7.92 -13.29
C ARG A 32 0.54 -6.98 -12.11
N LEU A 33 1.48 -6.05 -12.24
CA LEU A 33 1.76 -5.07 -11.19
C LEU A 33 0.61 -4.07 -11.05
N GLU A 34 0.07 -3.55 -12.15
CA GLU A 34 -1.12 -2.70 -12.18
C GLU A 34 -2.32 -3.37 -11.49
N GLU A 35 -2.53 -4.65 -11.76
CA GLU A 35 -3.60 -5.44 -11.15
C GLU A 35 -3.39 -5.66 -9.65
N LEU A 36 -2.17 -6.02 -9.22
CA LEU A 36 -1.81 -6.19 -7.81
C LEU A 36 -2.00 -4.90 -7.01
N PHE A 37 -1.67 -3.76 -7.64
CA PHE A 37 -1.71 -2.43 -7.07
C PHE A 37 -2.99 -1.66 -7.44
N SER A 38 -4.05 -2.35 -7.85
CA SER A 38 -5.34 -1.72 -8.15
C SER A 38 -5.98 -1.14 -6.89
N GLN A 39 -6.63 0.02 -7.01
CA GLN A 39 -7.40 0.65 -5.93
C GLN A 39 -8.79 0.02 -5.71
N ASN A 40 -9.14 -1.00 -6.49
CA ASN A 40 -10.43 -1.69 -6.37
C ASN A 40 -10.60 -2.33 -4.99
N ASP A 41 -11.84 -2.26 -4.47
CA ASP A 41 -12.25 -2.86 -3.19
C ASP A 41 -11.30 -2.48 -2.03
N ASN A 42 -11.07 -1.17 -1.86
CA ASN A 42 -10.14 -0.63 -0.85
C ASN A 42 -8.73 -1.26 -0.94
N CYS A 43 -8.19 -1.36 -2.17
CA CYS A 43 -6.89 -1.96 -2.44
C CYS A 43 -6.75 -3.40 -1.91
N ARG A 44 -7.83 -4.21 -1.95
CA ARG A 44 -7.90 -5.55 -1.34
C ARG A 44 -6.69 -6.42 -1.67
N ARG A 45 -6.32 -6.53 -2.94
CA ARG A 45 -5.22 -7.40 -3.39
C ARG A 45 -3.88 -6.98 -2.83
N GLN A 46 -3.62 -5.68 -2.79
CA GLN A 46 -2.41 -5.15 -2.17
C GLN A 46 -2.39 -5.45 -0.67
N ARG A 47 -3.52 -5.32 0.03
CA ARG A 47 -3.65 -5.62 1.46
C ARG A 47 -3.44 -7.10 1.75
N GLU A 48 -4.08 -7.98 0.98
CA GLU A 48 -3.92 -9.44 1.07
C GLU A 48 -2.46 -9.83 0.86
N HIS A 49 -1.83 -9.31 -0.19
CA HIS A 49 -0.42 -9.54 -0.46
C HIS A 49 0.46 -9.04 0.69
N MET A 50 0.22 -7.83 1.21
CA MET A 50 0.99 -7.28 2.33
C MET A 50 0.85 -8.12 3.61
N ASN A 51 -0.36 -8.62 3.90
CA ASN A 51 -0.58 -9.48 5.06
C ASN A 51 0.09 -10.86 4.92
N SER A 52 0.46 -11.28 3.70
CA SER A 52 1.17 -12.54 3.44
C SER A 52 2.70 -12.43 3.54
N ILE A 53 3.24 -11.21 3.62
CA ILE A 53 4.68 -10.96 3.66
C ILE A 53 5.18 -11.04 5.11
N SER A 54 6.21 -11.85 5.34
CA SER A 54 7.03 -11.81 6.55
C SER A 54 8.20 -10.83 6.39
N LEU A 55 8.81 -10.42 7.51
CA LEU A 55 10.04 -9.63 7.47
C LEU A 55 11.18 -10.38 6.73
N PRO A 56 12.08 -9.68 6.04
CA PRO A 56 12.11 -8.22 5.87
C PRO A 56 11.15 -7.74 4.76
N GLY A 57 10.47 -6.61 4.97
CA GLY A 57 9.56 -6.03 3.98
C GLY A 57 9.28 -4.55 4.20
N ILE A 58 9.18 -3.79 3.10
CA ILE A 58 8.79 -2.37 3.13
C ILE A 58 7.32 -2.24 2.72
N PRO A 59 6.41 -1.95 3.66
CA PRO A 59 5.01 -1.79 3.33
C PRO A 59 4.75 -0.47 2.60
N TYR A 60 3.65 -0.40 1.83
CA TYR A 60 3.17 0.88 1.32
C TYR A 60 2.47 1.65 2.44
N LEU A 61 3.18 2.60 3.03
CA LEU A 61 2.75 3.38 4.19
C LEU A 61 1.39 4.08 3.99
N GLY A 62 1.08 4.51 2.76
CA GLY A 62 -0.17 5.21 2.43
C GLY A 62 -1.44 4.42 2.78
N LEU A 63 -1.41 3.08 2.75
CA LEU A 63 -2.54 2.25 3.18
C LEU A 63 -2.82 2.40 4.68
N TYR A 64 -1.78 2.29 5.50
CA TYR A 64 -1.91 2.38 6.95
C TYR A 64 -2.28 3.79 7.40
N LEU A 65 -1.74 4.83 6.75
CA LEU A 65 -2.14 6.23 7.01
C LEU A 65 -3.60 6.48 6.65
N SER A 66 -4.08 5.90 5.55
CA SER A 66 -5.50 5.95 5.19
C SER A 66 -6.35 5.27 6.26
N ASP A 67 -5.95 4.08 6.73
CA ASP A 67 -6.66 3.35 7.79
C ASP A 67 -6.71 4.14 9.11
N LEU A 68 -5.63 4.81 9.50
CA LEU A 68 -5.60 5.69 10.67
C LEU A 68 -6.61 6.85 10.51
N THR A 69 -6.61 7.49 9.33
CA THR A 69 -7.51 8.60 9.03
C THR A 69 -8.97 8.17 9.07
N TYR A 70 -9.32 7.06 8.38
CA TYR A 70 -10.67 6.52 8.38
C TYR A 70 -11.11 6.07 9.77
N THR A 71 -10.24 5.41 10.54
CA THR A 71 -10.55 5.00 11.91
C THR A 71 -10.82 6.20 12.81
N ASN A 72 -10.07 7.28 12.65
CA ASN A 72 -10.26 8.51 13.42
C ASN A 72 -11.58 9.22 13.10
N VAL A 73 -12.02 9.19 11.84
CA VAL A 73 -13.29 9.83 11.41
C VAL A 73 -14.50 8.95 11.72
N ALA A 74 -14.39 7.63 11.55
CA ALA A 74 -15.53 6.71 11.64
C ALA A 74 -15.93 6.31 13.07
N GLN A 75 -15.06 6.55 14.07
CA GLN A 75 -15.34 6.17 15.46
C GLN A 75 -15.85 7.37 16.27
N PRO A 76 -17.04 7.27 16.88
CA PRO A 76 -17.61 8.36 17.65
C PRO A 76 -16.79 8.63 18.92
N ARG A 77 -16.73 9.91 19.31
CA ARG A 77 -16.12 10.34 20.58
C ARG A 77 -17.21 10.44 21.65
N ILE A 78 -16.94 9.91 22.84
CA ILE A 78 -17.83 10.02 24.00
C ILE A 78 -17.26 11.12 24.88
N ASN A 79 -18.01 12.19 25.10
CA ASN A 79 -17.57 13.37 25.87
C ASN A 79 -16.23 13.96 25.34
N GLY A 80 -16.06 13.98 24.01
CA GLY A 80 -14.83 14.42 23.35
C GLY A 80 -13.65 13.45 23.43
N LYS A 81 -13.79 12.32 24.16
CA LYS A 81 -12.71 11.34 24.36
C LYS A 81 -12.84 10.16 23.39
N PRO A 82 -11.71 9.59 22.93
CA PRO A 82 -11.71 8.35 22.15
C PRO A 82 -12.27 7.18 22.96
N THR A 83 -12.92 6.24 22.28
CA THR A 83 -13.45 5.00 22.88
C THR A 83 -12.38 3.91 22.95
N ALA A 84 -12.60 2.88 23.76
CA ALA A 84 -11.75 1.70 23.79
C ALA A 84 -11.61 1.06 22.39
N VAL A 85 -12.70 1.00 21.62
CA VAL A 85 -12.70 0.47 20.24
C VAL A 85 -11.77 1.29 19.34
N TRP A 86 -11.76 2.62 19.48
CA TRP A 86 -10.83 3.48 18.75
C TRP A 86 -9.37 3.12 19.08
N PHE A 87 -9.04 3.00 20.38
CA PHE A 87 -7.69 2.64 20.81
C PHE A 87 -7.25 1.28 20.26
N THR A 88 -8.10 0.25 20.35
CA THR A 88 -7.78 -1.08 19.84
C THR A 88 -7.49 -1.07 18.34
N LYS A 89 -8.30 -0.35 17.55
CA LYS A 89 -8.10 -0.27 16.09
C LYS A 89 -6.83 0.49 15.73
N ILE A 90 -6.58 1.64 16.37
CA ILE A 90 -5.37 2.43 16.13
C ILE A 90 -4.12 1.64 16.51
N ASN A 91 -4.12 1.00 17.68
CA ASN A 91 -2.98 0.18 18.12
C ASN A 91 -2.71 -0.97 17.14
N SER A 92 -3.75 -1.67 16.66
CA SER A 92 -3.57 -2.72 15.66
C SER A 92 -2.88 -2.24 14.37
N ILE A 93 -3.14 -1.00 13.94
CA ILE A 93 -2.48 -0.40 12.78
C ILE A 93 -1.03 -0.04 13.11
N ILE A 94 -0.79 0.58 14.26
CA ILE A 94 0.55 0.98 14.73
C ILE A 94 1.44 -0.27 14.91
N ASP A 95 0.92 -1.33 15.51
CA ASP A 95 1.65 -2.59 15.74
C ASP A 95 2.11 -3.21 14.43
N LYS A 96 1.28 -3.16 13.37
CA LYS A 96 1.69 -3.62 12.03
C LYS A 96 2.81 -2.77 11.45
N ILE A 97 2.77 -1.44 11.62
CA ILE A 97 3.85 -0.55 11.17
C ILE A 97 5.14 -0.88 11.94
N ALA A 98 5.05 -1.00 13.27
CA ALA A 98 6.17 -1.33 14.13
C ALA A 98 6.78 -2.71 13.80
N TYR A 99 5.95 -3.70 13.45
CA TYR A 99 6.41 -4.99 12.95
C TYR A 99 7.29 -4.83 11.71
N PHE A 100 6.82 -4.13 10.68
CA PHE A 100 7.61 -3.92 9.46
C PHE A 100 8.88 -3.09 9.68
N GLN A 101 8.89 -2.18 10.66
CA GLN A 101 10.08 -1.40 11.04
C GLN A 101 11.21 -2.25 11.63
N GLN A 102 10.94 -3.47 12.08
CA GLN A 102 11.95 -4.43 12.53
C GLN A 102 12.66 -5.15 11.37
N SER A 103 12.32 -4.82 10.12
CA SER A 103 13.00 -5.41 8.95
C SER A 103 14.48 -5.03 8.92
N GLU A 104 15.35 -6.04 8.95
CA GLU A 104 16.78 -5.89 8.71
C GLU A 104 17.14 -6.32 7.29
N TYR A 105 18.02 -5.57 6.63
CA TYR A 105 18.40 -5.76 5.23
C TYR A 105 19.89 -6.08 5.08
N CYS A 106 20.39 -6.97 5.94
CA CYS A 106 21.83 -7.26 6.07
C CYS A 106 22.47 -7.80 4.77
N GLU A 107 21.71 -8.46 3.89
CA GLU A 107 22.20 -8.98 2.61
C GLU A 107 22.20 -7.95 1.46
N LEU A 108 21.76 -6.71 1.70
CA LEU A 108 21.75 -5.63 0.70
C LEU A 108 22.98 -4.71 0.76
N ILE A 109 24.00 -5.08 1.54
CA ILE A 109 25.29 -4.39 1.53
C ILE A 109 26.03 -4.79 0.25
N LEU A 110 26.09 -3.85 -0.70
CA LEU A 110 26.85 -3.94 -1.95
C LEU A 110 28.35 -4.09 -1.72
#